data_AF-A0A166HCU8-F1
#
_entry.id   AF-A0A166HCU8-F1
#
_cell.length_a   1.000
_cell.length_b   1.000
_cell.length_c   1.000
_cell.angle_alpha   90.00
_cell.angle_beta   90.00
_cell.angle_gamma   90.00
#
_symmetry.space_group_name_H-M   'P 1'
#
loop_
_entity.id
_entity.type
_entity.pdbx_description
1 polymer ?
#
loop_
_entity_poly.entity_id
_entity_poly.type
_entity_poly.pdbx_seq_one_letter_code
_entity_poly.pdbx_strand_id
1 'polypeptide(L)'
;MNSSWANSNYSELTELYDRYKDTDFEILAFPCNQFLKQAPGTGEQLQNYACEKFQAEYPVFQKVSCTELKKLVTRVIKKLITNVVTEFSKHLRLKDYKENVTLEVFKVAAPNLYTPDWMVK
;
A
#
# COMPACT_ATOMS: atom_id res chain seq x y z
N MET A 1 -19.11 0.10 -1.07
CA MET A 1 -18.38 1.26 -0.50
C MET A 1 -19.10 2.51 -0.95
N ASN A 2 -19.80 3.24 -0.08
CA ASN A 2 -20.66 4.36 -0.50
C ASN A 2 -20.19 5.71 0.07
N SER A 3 -18.87 5.88 0.27
CA SER A 3 -18.31 7.14 0.76
C SER A 3 -17.83 8.01 -0.39
N SER A 4 -18.03 9.32 -0.27
CA SER A 4 -17.51 10.33 -1.22
C SER A 4 -16.01 10.16 -1.46
N TRP A 5 -15.25 9.82 -0.41
CA TRP A 5 -13.80 9.62 -0.48
C TRP A 5 -13.36 8.41 -1.29
N ALA A 6 -14.10 7.30 -1.23
CA ALA A 6 -13.78 6.15 -2.08
C ALA A 6 -13.95 6.52 -3.55
N ASN A 7 -14.97 7.31 -3.91
CA ASN A 7 -15.16 7.72 -5.29
C ASN A 7 -14.00 8.60 -5.80
N SER A 8 -13.58 9.61 -5.03
CA SER A 8 -12.45 10.46 -5.42
C SER A 8 -11.14 9.67 -5.52
N ASN A 9 -10.79 8.91 -4.46
CA ASN A 9 -9.52 8.20 -4.42
C ASN A 9 -9.38 7.15 -5.53
N TYR A 10 -10.40 6.31 -5.76
CA TYR A 10 -10.30 5.30 -6.82
C TYR A 10 -10.23 5.96 -8.20
N SER A 11 -10.94 7.07 -8.43
CA SER A 11 -10.87 7.78 -9.72
C SER A 11 -9.49 8.41 -9.96
N GLU A 12 -8.95 9.11 -8.96
CA GLU A 12 -7.63 9.76 -9.04
C GLU A 12 -6.50 8.73 -9.18
N LEU A 13 -6.60 7.60 -8.48
CA LEU A 13 -5.62 6.51 -8.58
C LEU A 13 -5.70 5.79 -9.92
N THR A 14 -6.90 5.59 -10.48
CA THR A 14 -7.03 5.04 -11.85
C THR A 14 -6.39 5.99 -12.86
N GLU A 15 -6.67 7.29 -12.80
CA GLU A 15 -6.05 8.27 -13.71
C GLU A 15 -4.52 8.29 -13.57
N LEU A 16 -4.02 8.23 -12.34
CA LEU A 16 -2.59 8.16 -12.06
C LEU A 16 -1.99 6.88 -12.64
N TYR A 17 -2.65 5.73 -12.47
CA TYR A 17 -2.19 4.46 -12.99
C TYR A 17 -2.15 4.48 -14.52
N ASP A 18 -3.21 4.93 -15.18
CA ASP A 18 -3.26 5.00 -16.64
C ASP A 18 -2.14 5.85 -17.24
N ARG A 19 -1.71 6.89 -16.53
CA ARG A 19 -0.61 7.75 -16.98
C ARG A 19 0.77 7.09 -16.85
N TYR A 20 0.96 6.23 -15.86
CA TYR A 20 2.29 5.76 -15.46
C TYR A 20 2.47 4.23 -15.49
N LYS A 21 1.45 3.44 -15.82
CA LYS A 21 1.50 1.96 -15.82
C LYS A 21 2.53 1.36 -16.79
N ASP A 22 2.86 2.09 -17.86
CA ASP A 22 3.90 1.68 -18.82
C ASP A 22 5.32 2.13 -18.40
N THR A 23 5.47 2.64 -17.17
CA THR A 23 6.76 3.01 -16.55
C THR A 23 7.05 2.12 -15.34
N ASP A 24 8.12 2.38 -14.57
CA ASP A 24 8.44 1.64 -13.33
C ASP A 24 7.54 2.03 -12.14
N PHE A 25 6.23 2.18 -12.37
CA PHE A 25 5.24 2.61 -11.38
C PHE A 25 4.11 1.59 -11.26
N GLU A 26 3.75 1.25 -10.02
CA GLU A 26 2.70 0.27 -9.72
C GLU A 26 1.85 0.73 -8.53
N ILE A 27 0.54 0.48 -8.58
CA ILE A 27 -0.38 0.74 -7.47
C ILE A 27 -0.84 -0.60 -6.91
N LEU A 28 -0.61 -0.83 -5.61
CA LEU A 28 -1.09 -2.03 -4.92
C LEU A 28 -2.18 -1.64 -3.92
N ALA A 29 -3.44 -1.96 -4.24
CA ALA A 29 -4.58 -1.58 -3.42
C ALA A 29 -4.95 -2.68 -2.42
N PHE A 30 -4.90 -2.36 -1.12
CA PHE A 30 -5.20 -3.28 -0.03
C PHE A 30 -6.44 -2.82 0.76
N PRO A 31 -7.63 -3.37 0.49
CA PRO A 31 -8.83 -3.00 1.23
C PRO A 31 -8.70 -3.33 2.73
N CYS A 32 -9.09 -2.38 3.59
CA CYS A 32 -9.09 -2.56 5.05
C CYS A 32 -10.38 -2.02 5.66
N ASN A 33 -10.89 -2.70 6.68
CA ASN A 33 -12.16 -2.35 7.34
C ASN A 33 -11.97 -1.88 8.80
N GLN A 34 -10.74 -1.63 9.22
CA GLN A 34 -10.42 -1.19 10.59
C GLN A 34 -10.73 0.29 10.84
N PHE A 35 -10.99 1.08 9.79
CA PHE A 35 -11.33 2.49 9.90
C PHE A 35 -12.83 2.69 9.70
N LEU A 36 -13.55 2.83 10.81
CA LEU A 36 -15.01 3.10 10.84
C LEU A 36 -15.83 2.10 9.99
N LYS A 37 -15.33 0.88 9.80
CA LYS A 37 -15.98 -0.18 9.02
C LYS A 37 -16.42 0.24 7.61
N GLN A 38 -15.64 1.11 6.93
CA GLN A 38 -16.00 1.67 5.63
C GLN A 38 -15.93 0.67 4.45
N ALA A 39 -15.30 -0.49 4.64
CA ALA A 39 -15.16 -1.55 3.64
C ALA A 39 -15.78 -2.87 4.17
N PRO A 40 -17.10 -2.92 4.44
CA PRO A 40 -17.72 -4.06 5.12
C PRO A 40 -17.78 -5.32 4.25
N GLY A 41 -17.67 -5.20 2.92
CA GLY A 41 -17.70 -6.32 1.98
C GLY A 41 -16.51 -7.28 2.07
N THR A 42 -16.63 -8.39 1.32
CA THR A 42 -15.54 -9.36 1.11
C THR A 42 -14.47 -8.79 0.17
N GLY A 43 -13.28 -9.41 0.14
CA GLY A 43 -12.21 -8.96 -0.76
C GLY A 43 -12.65 -8.98 -2.24
N GLU A 44 -13.31 -10.05 -2.67
CA GLU A 44 -13.87 -10.20 -4.02
C GLU A 44 -14.92 -9.13 -4.34
N GLN A 45 -15.85 -8.85 -3.42
CA GLN A 45 -16.85 -7.80 -3.63
C GLN A 45 -16.22 -6.41 -3.77
N LEU A 46 -15.14 -6.15 -3.03
CA LEU A 46 -14.42 -4.88 -3.07
C LEU A 46 -13.58 -4.76 -4.34
N GLN A 47 -12.99 -5.86 -4.80
CA GLN A 47 -12.29 -5.94 -6.09
C GLN A 47 -13.24 -5.70 -7.26
N ASN A 48 -14.35 -6.45 -7.33
CA ASN A 48 -15.34 -6.29 -8.41
C ASN A 48 -15.90 -4.87 -8.41
N TYR A 49 -16.19 -4.30 -7.24
CA TYR A 49 -16.63 -2.91 -7.13
C TYR A 49 -15.59 -1.92 -7.69
N ALA A 50 -14.30 -2.13 -7.42
CA ALA A 50 -13.24 -1.26 -7.92
C ALA A 50 -13.10 -1.35 -9.46
N CYS A 51 -13.10 -2.57 -10.00
CA CYS A 51 -12.99 -2.81 -11.43
C CYS A 51 -14.22 -2.34 -12.20
N GLU A 52 -15.43 -2.71 -11.77
CA GLU A 52 -16.67 -2.37 -12.48
C GLU A 52 -16.95 -0.86 -12.44
N LYS A 53 -16.77 -0.22 -11.28
CA LYS A 53 -17.16 1.18 -11.10
C LYS A 53 -16.10 2.18 -11.56
N PHE A 54 -14.83 1.88 -11.31
CA PHE A 54 -13.74 2.84 -11.56
C PHE A 54 -12.79 2.38 -12.65
N GLN A 55 -13.06 1.24 -13.30
CA GLN A 55 -12.19 0.65 -14.31
C GLN A 55 -10.74 0.52 -13.78
N ALA A 56 -10.60 0.21 -12.48
CA ALA A 56 -9.30 0.05 -11.85
C ALA A 56 -8.58 -1.18 -12.44
N GLU A 57 -7.52 -0.93 -13.20
CA GLU A 57 -6.68 -1.97 -13.81
C GLU A 57 -5.52 -2.42 -12.90
N TYR A 58 -5.20 -1.62 -11.88
CA TYR A 58 -4.17 -1.95 -10.90
C TYR A 58 -4.61 -3.08 -9.94
N PRO A 59 -3.68 -3.88 -9.39
CA PRO A 59 -4.01 -4.97 -8.48
C PRO A 59 -4.76 -4.53 -7.21
N VAL A 60 -6.00 -5.02 -7.05
CA VAL A 60 -6.78 -4.92 -5.81
C VAL A 60 -6.75 -6.28 -5.09
N PHE A 61 -6.11 -6.30 -3.92
CA PHE A 61 -5.87 -7.53 -3.17
C PHE A 61 -7.02 -7.89 -2.23
N GLN A 62 -6.91 -9.08 -1.63
CA GLN A 62 -7.77 -9.50 -0.54
C GLN A 62 -7.67 -8.54 0.65
N LYS A 63 -8.79 -8.45 1.36
CA LYS A 63 -8.93 -7.61 2.54
C LYS A 63 -7.89 -7.98 3.59
N VAL A 64 -7.19 -6.97 4.11
CA VAL A 64 -6.12 -7.15 5.08
C VAL A 64 -6.24 -6.15 6.22
N SER A 65 -5.78 -6.55 7.40
CA SER A 65 -5.57 -5.63 8.53
C SER A 65 -4.38 -4.72 8.22
N CYS A 66 -4.53 -3.40 8.43
CA CYS A 66 -3.45 -2.44 8.24
C CYS A 66 -2.21 -2.76 9.09
N THR A 67 -2.42 -3.27 10.31
CA THR A 67 -1.31 -3.71 11.18
C THR A 67 -0.56 -4.89 10.56
N GLU A 68 -1.27 -5.84 9.98
CA GLU A 68 -0.65 -7.02 9.36
C GLU A 68 0.04 -6.66 8.03
N LEU A 69 -0.57 -5.77 7.23
CA LEU A 69 0.06 -5.25 6.02
C LEU A 69 1.36 -4.52 6.35
N LYS A 70 1.36 -3.63 7.35
CA LYS A 70 2.57 -2.92 7.79
C LYS A 70 3.69 -3.90 8.18
N LYS A 71 3.37 -4.93 8.98
CA LYS A 71 4.33 -5.97 9.36
C LYS A 71 4.86 -6.73 8.15
N LEU A 72 3.98 -7.11 7.21
CA LEU A 72 4.34 -7.86 6.01
C LEU A 72 5.25 -7.05 5.09
N VAL A 73 4.84 -5.84 4.73
CA VAL A 73 5.61 -4.94 3.86
C VAL A 73 6.96 -4.62 4.48
N THR A 74 7.01 -4.29 5.77
CA THR A 74 8.26 -4.04 6.49
C THR A 74 9.19 -5.24 6.43
N ARG A 75 8.67 -6.46 6.65
CA ARG A 75 9.47 -7.68 6.64
C ARG A 75 10.02 -7.98 5.24
N VAL A 76 9.18 -7.88 4.22
CA VAL A 76 9.58 -8.16 2.82
C VAL A 76 10.63 -7.15 2.37
N ILE A 77 10.41 -5.86 2.60
CA ILE A 77 11.33 -4.81 2.15
C ILE A 77 12.65 -4.87 2.91
N LYS A 78 12.63 -5.08 4.24
CA LYS A 78 13.85 -5.29 5.02
C LYS A 78 14.66 -6.48 4.49
N LYS A 79 14.00 -7.59 4.19
CA LYS A 79 14.67 -8.78 3.65
C LYS A 79 15.24 -8.52 2.25
N LEU A 80 14.48 -7.88 1.36
CA LEU A 80 14.94 -7.56 0.02
C LEU A 80 16.19 -6.67 0.06
N ILE A 81 16.16 -5.60 0.85
CA ILE A 81 17.29 -4.68 0.97
C ILE A 81 18.48 -5.36 1.62
N THR A 82 18.26 -6.12 2.70
CA THR A 82 19.34 -6.89 3.34
C THR A 82 20.00 -7.85 2.35
N ASN A 83 19.21 -8.54 1.51
CA ASN A 83 19.74 -9.43 0.48
C ASN A 83 20.56 -8.66 -0.56
N VAL A 84 20.01 -7.56 -1.10
CA VAL A 84 20.71 -6.70 -2.08
C VAL A 84 22.03 -6.21 -1.50
N VAL A 85 22.00 -5.56 -0.34
CA VAL A 85 23.19 -5.04 0.36
C VAL A 85 24.22 -6.13 0.62
N THR A 86 23.77 -7.31 1.06
CA THR A 86 24.67 -8.45 1.33
C THR A 86 25.36 -8.92 0.06
N GLU A 87 24.65 -9.05 -1.05
CA GLU A 87 25.24 -9.45 -2.33
C GLU A 87 26.20 -8.39 -2.88
N PHE A 88 25.85 -7.10 -2.81
CA PHE A 88 26.75 -6.02 -3.21
C PHE A 88 28.01 -5.96 -2.32
N SER A 89 27.86 -6.13 -1.00
CA SER A 89 28.99 -6.11 -0.06
C SER A 89 29.98 -7.24 -0.30
N LYS A 90 29.48 -8.44 -0.65
CA LYS A 90 30.34 -9.57 -1.05
C LYS A 90 31.18 -9.24 -2.28
N HIS A 91 30.56 -8.64 -3.30
CA HIS A 91 31.25 -8.26 -4.53
C HIS A 91 32.34 -7.18 -4.28
N LEU A 92 32.05 -6.22 -3.41
CA LEU A 92 32.97 -5.13 -3.07
C LEU A 92 34.00 -5.47 -1.97
N ARG A 93 33.95 -6.68 -1.40
CA ARG A 93 34.78 -7.12 -0.25
C ARG A 93 34.76 -6.17 0.94
N LEU A 94 33.64 -5.46 1.14
CA LEU A 94 33.44 -4.59 2.30
C LEU A 94 33.11 -5.47 3.52
N LYS A 95 33.85 -5.28 4.61
CA LYS A 95 33.52 -5.91 5.90
C LYS A 95 32.61 -4.96 6.68
N ASP A 96 31.46 -5.48 7.10
CA ASP A 96 30.53 -4.85 8.06
C ASP A 96 29.76 -3.60 7.61
N TYR A 97 28.97 -3.73 6.54
CA TYR A 97 27.97 -2.70 6.19
C TYR A 97 26.64 -2.95 6.92
N LYS A 98 26.21 -2.00 7.77
CA LYS A 98 24.90 -2.00 8.44
C LYS A 98 24.03 -0.92 7.80
N GLU A 99 22.94 -1.34 7.15
CA GLU A 99 22.00 -0.42 6.54
C GLU A 99 20.73 -0.31 7.40
N ASN A 100 20.32 0.91 7.73
CA ASN A 100 19.07 1.20 8.41
C ASN A 100 18.06 1.71 7.37
N VAL A 101 17.08 0.87 7.02
CA VAL A 101 16.02 1.25 6.09
C VAL A 101 14.81 1.71 6.88
N THR A 102 14.43 2.97 6.69
CA THR A 102 13.17 3.54 7.16
C THR A 102 12.13 3.38 6.05
N LEU A 103 11.03 2.69 6.34
CA LEU A 103 9.91 2.58 5.40
C LEU A 103 8.84 3.62 5.77
N GLU A 104 8.63 4.61 4.90
CA GLU A 104 7.53 5.55 5.06
C GLU A 104 6.29 5.03 4.32
N VAL A 105 5.29 4.59 5.09
CA VAL A 105 3.98 4.27 4.53
C VAL A 105 3.19 5.57 4.45
N PHE A 106 3.11 6.15 3.24
CA PHE A 106 2.29 7.32 3.02
C PHE A 106 0.81 6.98 3.26
N LYS A 107 0.23 7.59 4.28
CA LYS A 107 -1.20 7.56 4.52
C LYS A 107 -1.84 8.53 3.54
N VAL A 108 -2.47 8.03 2.48
CA VAL A 108 -3.42 8.84 1.71
C VAL A 108 -4.70 8.93 2.57
N ALA A 109 -4.71 9.88 3.50
CA ALA A 109 -5.91 10.30 4.19
C ALA A 109 -6.28 11.69 3.68
N ALA A 110 -7.58 11.90 3.46
CA ALA A 110 -8.13 13.20 3.14
C ALA A 110 -7.51 14.28 4.06
N PRO A 111 -7.08 15.44 3.52
CA PRO A 111 -6.25 16.43 4.22
C PRO A 111 -6.88 17.05 5.49
N ASN A 112 -8.07 16.61 5.91
CA ASN A 112 -8.80 17.13 7.07
C ASN A 112 -9.34 16.06 8.04
N LEU A 113 -8.78 14.84 8.07
CA LEU A 113 -9.15 13.84 9.08
C LEU A 113 -8.22 13.92 10.29
N TYR A 114 -8.75 14.47 11.39
CA TYR A 114 -8.26 14.26 12.75
C TYR A 114 -7.89 12.78 12.93
N THR A 115 -6.60 12.52 13.19
CA THR A 115 -6.12 11.21 13.65
C THR A 115 -6.23 11.19 15.17
N PRO A 116 -7.25 10.55 15.77
CA PRO A 116 -7.28 10.39 17.21
C PRO A 116 -6.06 9.59 17.70
N ASP A 117 -5.52 9.99 18.84
CA ASP A 117 -4.25 9.49 19.41
C ASP A 117 -4.17 7.96 19.55
N TRP A 118 -5.32 7.27 19.64
CA TRP A 118 -5.36 5.81 19.73
C TRP A 118 -4.99 5.09 18.43
N MET A 119 -4.96 5.79 17.29
CA MET A 119 -4.53 5.25 15.99
C MET A 119 -3.02 5.37 15.72
N VAL A 120 -2.26 6.03 16.62
CA VAL A 120 -0.82 6.29 16.49
C VAL A 120 0.04 5.33 17.34
N LYS A 121 -0.54 4.26 17.90
CA LYS A 121 0.21 3.21 18.62
C LYS A 121 0.41 1.95 17.78
#